data_AF-A0A0N0ZWW3-F1
#
_entry.id   AF-A0A0N0ZWW3-F1
#
_cell.length_a   1.000
_cell.length_b   1.000
_cell.length_c   1.000
_cell.angle_alpha   90.00
_cell.angle_beta   90.00
_cell.angle_gamma   90.00
#
_symmetry.space_group_name_H-M   'P 1'
#
loop_
_entity.id
_entity.type
_entity.pdbx_description
1 polymer ?
#
loop_
_entity_poly.entity_id
_entity_poly.type
_entity_poly.pdbx_seq_one_letter_code
_entity_poly.pdbx_strand_id
1 'polypeptide(L)'
;MKNLNFLILIVSLLFLQGCRTEFESEQTTHNEYTPSRKIVSLKEAGPFKEYIDARKSGSAKNTLSKTGYDLLSVLSDSSKIAIIIKDSVISYSTVIRHPDRSSDVLVYSIDSQQRSIAFRAEYTPADRTKNYKIDNFTGTVMYETLDGEYMGTFRLKNSITVPGSGNPNSYAGKSEDCTYELNLIEVRCSEDLHNPNQAGGCTADTKPYYILEMWKKCSNFSVAQFPNMGAYEGSGANGGGSNGEVPVDVPMEDCFNIVLENNNFPPLSPEQYTYIQNHPHTGSVLLGSMGVMFSDNQRRFTLWLIDYLRQNNTWGLTDFEGSLKIVDFSQFGQGFLMGSSDPALWGQFEDWFLTDPLDGSLQNELLEDWAEPDRVRPTTRFKNHAKLNGIYNKIKTASSFDKILKNFTPEGSVAHLIFDIGPTKKPNSDAETSEPVNYWIKIVFNQNKDWASKPKVIIAGTFMHELIHAEILRQLLAVANTNGNIDYVTLLEYAKNHKHIELFNAYVKAKTNDADFQHQYMAEKYVTTIVNFLKQVYGTQYTDVEYKTVAWMSSLKGTRAWNLLPQSEKDLYINTFNTNYWIWEL
;
A
#
# COMPACT_ATOMS: atom_id res chain seq x y z
N MET A 1 10.81 -24.02 5.95
CA MET A 1 10.33 -23.61 7.28
C MET A 1 11.49 -23.54 8.26
N LYS A 2 11.91 -22.32 8.63
CA LYS A 2 12.39 -21.92 9.96
C LYS A 2 12.50 -20.38 9.97
N ASN A 3 11.91 -19.80 11.01
CA ASN A 3 11.41 -18.44 11.17
C ASN A 3 12.40 -17.31 10.82
N LEU A 4 11.99 -16.43 9.91
CA LEU A 4 12.61 -15.13 9.65
C LEU A 4 11.89 -14.10 10.54
N ASN A 5 12.49 -13.73 11.68
CA ASN A 5 11.91 -12.73 12.58
C ASN A 5 12.20 -11.32 12.04
N PHE A 6 11.34 -10.81 11.15
CA PHE A 6 11.36 -9.40 10.75
C PHE A 6 10.75 -8.55 11.85
N LEU A 7 11.55 -7.70 12.49
CA LEU A 7 11.08 -6.69 13.43
C LEU A 7 11.35 -5.31 12.84
N ILE A 8 10.32 -4.72 12.23
CA ILE A 8 10.34 -3.31 11.80
C ILE A 8 9.91 -2.48 13.02
N LEU A 9 10.76 -1.56 13.45
CA LEU A 9 10.53 -0.75 14.63
C LEU A 9 10.84 0.72 14.37
N ILE A 10 9.81 1.53 14.57
CA ILE A 10 9.84 2.98 14.53
C ILE A 10 10.04 3.47 15.98
N VAL A 11 11.12 4.20 16.24
CA VAL A 11 11.39 4.77 17.55
C VAL A 11 11.75 6.24 17.44
N SER A 12 10.99 7.15 18.03
CA SER A 12 11.37 8.56 18.05
C SER A 12 12.31 8.90 19.21
N LEU A 13 13.35 9.68 18.91
CA LEU A 13 14.22 10.34 19.87
C LEU A 13 13.77 11.79 20.07
N LEU A 14 13.60 12.18 21.33
CA LEU A 14 13.51 13.58 21.76
C LEU A 14 14.58 13.81 22.82
N PHE A 15 15.15 15.04 22.90
CA PHE A 15 15.13 15.92 24.09
C PHE A 15 15.76 17.30 23.84
N LEU A 16 15.15 18.37 24.40
CA LEU A 16 15.63 19.18 25.55
C LEU A 16 14.73 20.45 25.74
N GLN A 17 14.50 20.86 26.99
CA GLN A 17 13.39 21.73 27.45
C GLN A 17 13.56 23.25 27.23
N GLY A 18 12.41 23.95 27.14
CA GLY A 18 12.19 25.31 27.63
C GLY A 18 10.84 25.38 28.37
N CYS A 19 10.81 26.00 29.55
CA CYS A 19 9.69 26.00 30.50
C CYS A 19 8.53 26.94 30.09
N ARG A 20 7.26 26.48 30.15
CA ARG A 20 6.12 27.12 30.86
C ARG A 20 4.82 26.33 30.67
N THR A 21 3.95 26.47 31.66
CA THR A 21 2.62 25.89 31.85
C THR A 21 1.54 26.66 31.07
N GLU A 22 0.47 25.95 30.66
CA GLU A 22 -0.97 26.32 30.70
C GLU A 22 -1.80 26.09 29.41
N PHE A 23 -2.81 25.22 29.60
CA PHE A 23 -4.21 25.18 29.13
C PHE A 23 -4.62 24.88 27.67
N GLU A 24 -5.78 24.18 27.65
CA GLU A 24 -6.57 23.54 26.60
C GLU A 24 -6.96 24.45 25.42
N SER A 25 -7.13 23.84 24.23
CA SER A 25 -8.35 24.05 23.42
C SER A 25 -8.54 23.00 22.33
N GLU A 26 -9.81 22.78 22.01
CA GLU A 26 -10.40 21.76 21.14
C GLU A 26 -10.14 21.92 19.63
N GLN A 27 -10.23 20.78 18.94
CA GLN A 27 -10.63 20.51 17.54
C GLN A 27 -9.98 21.31 16.40
N THR A 28 -9.40 20.57 15.44
CA THR A 28 -9.89 20.53 14.05
C THR A 28 -9.23 19.40 13.25
N THR A 29 -10.05 18.79 12.39
CA THR A 29 -9.74 17.66 11.52
C THR A 29 -8.94 18.09 10.28
N HIS A 30 -7.76 17.49 10.09
CA HIS A 30 -7.08 17.36 8.81
C HIS A 30 -6.46 15.96 8.73
N ASN A 31 -6.93 15.13 7.80
CA ASN A 31 -6.37 13.80 7.54
C ASN A 31 -5.13 13.93 6.64
N GLU A 32 -4.00 14.24 7.26
CA GLU A 32 -2.71 13.66 6.91
C GLU A 32 -2.32 12.79 8.13
N TYR A 33 -2.02 11.51 7.92
CA TYR A 33 -1.71 10.55 9.00
C TYR A 33 -0.44 10.98 9.76
N THR A 34 -0.65 11.86 10.75
CA THR A 34 0.38 12.39 11.63
C THR A 34 0.48 11.47 12.84
N PRO A 35 1.68 11.02 13.25
CA PRO A 35 1.84 10.19 14.43
C PRO A 35 1.26 10.88 15.68
N SER A 36 0.44 10.17 16.45
CA SER A 36 -0.13 10.73 17.67
C SER A 36 0.89 10.68 18.81
N ARG A 37 1.06 11.81 19.52
CA ARG A 37 2.01 11.95 20.62
C ARG A 37 1.31 12.43 21.88
N LYS A 38 1.66 11.83 23.03
CA LYS A 38 1.22 12.30 24.35
C LYS A 38 2.31 12.10 25.41
N ILE A 39 2.26 12.87 26.48
CA ILE A 39 3.15 12.72 27.64
C ILE A 39 2.31 12.29 28.85
N VAL A 40 2.72 11.20 29.50
CA VAL A 40 2.05 10.65 30.69
C VAL A 40 3.07 10.37 31.80
N SER A 41 2.63 10.02 33.00
CA SER A 41 3.51 9.49 34.05
C SER A 41 3.90 8.03 33.82
N LEU A 42 5.01 7.55 34.41
CA LEU A 42 5.41 6.15 34.32
C LEU A 42 4.33 5.22 34.86
N LYS A 43 3.62 5.63 35.91
CA LYS A 43 2.47 4.89 36.44
C LYS A 43 1.37 4.65 35.41
N GLU A 44 1.16 5.60 34.50
CA GLU A 44 0.14 5.54 33.45
C GLU A 44 0.64 4.85 32.17
N ALA A 45 1.96 4.70 32.00
CA ALA A 45 2.59 4.00 30.88
C ALA A 45 2.69 2.48 31.15
N GLY A 46 1.54 1.82 31.33
CA GLY A 46 1.42 0.43 31.80
C GLY A 46 2.45 -0.56 31.22
N PRO A 47 2.49 -0.79 29.90
CA PRO A 47 3.44 -1.74 29.29
C PRO A 47 4.91 -1.38 29.53
N PHE A 48 5.24 -0.10 29.55
CA PHE A 48 6.61 0.35 29.82
C PHE A 48 6.96 0.19 31.30
N LYS A 49 6.04 0.49 32.22
CA LYS A 49 6.23 0.28 33.65
C LYS A 49 6.45 -1.20 33.98
N GLU A 50 5.64 -2.09 33.41
CA GLU A 50 5.80 -3.53 33.57
C GLU A 50 7.17 -4.00 33.09
N TYR A 51 7.62 -3.50 31.92
CA TYR A 51 8.95 -3.80 31.39
C TYR A 51 10.07 -3.32 32.33
N ILE A 52 9.98 -2.10 32.87
CA ILE A 52 10.95 -1.54 33.81
C ILE A 52 10.95 -2.31 35.14
N ASP A 53 9.78 -2.63 35.69
CA ASP A 53 9.65 -3.32 36.97
C ASP A 53 10.17 -4.78 36.88
N ALA A 54 9.94 -5.46 35.74
CA ALA A 54 10.50 -6.78 35.46
C ALA A 54 12.04 -6.75 35.40
N ARG A 55 12.62 -5.70 34.81
CA ARG A 55 14.08 -5.51 34.75
C ARG A 55 14.69 -5.16 36.12
N LYS A 56 13.98 -4.38 36.96
CA LYS A 56 14.41 -4.07 38.34
C LYS A 56 14.39 -5.30 39.26
N SER A 57 13.48 -6.26 39.02
CA SER A 57 13.28 -7.43 39.87
C SER A 57 14.04 -8.70 39.44
N GLY A 58 14.47 -8.79 38.17
CA GLY A 58 15.22 -9.93 37.64
C GLY A 58 16.70 -10.01 38.07
N SER A 59 17.32 -11.18 37.84
CA SER A 59 18.76 -11.45 38.06
C SER A 59 19.71 -10.71 37.09
N ALA A 60 19.18 -9.90 36.18
CA ALA A 60 19.93 -8.97 35.30
C ALA A 60 20.43 -7.72 36.06
N LYS A 61 20.87 -7.89 37.31
CA LYS A 61 21.45 -6.81 38.14
C LYS A 61 22.79 -6.28 37.62
N ASN A 62 23.38 -6.85 36.56
CA ASN A 62 24.79 -6.67 36.26
C ASN A 62 25.16 -6.26 34.82
N THR A 63 24.23 -5.95 33.91
CA THR A 63 24.61 -5.64 32.50
C THR A 63 24.58 -4.17 32.12
N LEU A 64 24.03 -3.28 32.94
CA LEU A 64 24.02 -1.83 32.69
C LEU A 64 25.02 -1.09 33.57
N SER A 65 26.31 -1.42 33.49
CA SER A 65 27.36 -0.61 34.11
C SER A 65 28.76 -1.05 33.68
N LYS A 66 29.32 -0.39 32.66
CA LYS A 66 30.76 -0.08 32.68
C LYS A 66 31.05 1.21 33.48
N THR A 67 30.02 1.92 33.94
CA THR A 67 30.10 3.26 34.55
C THR A 67 29.60 3.35 36.01
N GLY A 68 29.11 2.27 36.62
CA GLY A 68 28.77 2.20 38.06
C GLY A 68 27.42 2.82 38.46
N TYR A 69 26.56 3.18 37.50
CA TYR A 69 25.30 3.89 37.76
C TYR A 69 24.07 3.03 37.39
N ASP A 70 23.18 2.75 38.36
CA ASP A 70 21.92 2.03 38.11
C ASP A 70 20.90 2.97 37.44
N LEU A 71 20.90 2.95 36.11
CA LEU A 71 20.08 3.82 35.27
C LEU A 71 18.58 3.67 35.54
N LEU A 72 18.10 2.47 35.89
CA LEU A 72 16.67 2.20 36.07
C LEU A 72 16.17 2.64 37.45
N SER A 73 17.04 2.65 38.46
CA SER A 73 16.70 3.08 39.83
C SER A 73 16.26 4.55 39.93
N VAL A 74 16.67 5.38 38.97
CA VAL A 74 16.33 6.82 38.91
C VAL A 74 14.88 7.06 38.49
N LEU A 75 14.22 6.07 37.87
CA LEU A 75 12.83 6.18 37.43
C LEU A 75 11.85 5.92 38.59
N SER A 76 10.98 6.90 38.84
CA SER A 76 9.86 6.80 39.77
C SER A 76 8.53 6.73 39.02
N ASP A 77 7.45 6.34 39.68
CA ASP A 77 6.09 6.33 39.11
C ASP A 77 5.66 7.70 38.55
N SER A 78 6.28 8.80 39.01
CA SER A 78 6.02 10.17 38.54
C SER A 78 6.88 10.60 37.33
N SER A 79 7.82 9.78 36.89
CA SER A 79 8.70 10.08 35.75
C SER A 79 7.88 10.30 34.47
N LYS A 80 8.24 11.30 33.67
CA LYS A 80 7.52 11.64 32.43
C LYS A 80 7.89 10.70 31.30
N ILE A 81 6.88 10.12 30.65
CA ILE A 81 6.99 9.19 29.54
C ILE A 81 6.34 9.81 28.32
N ALA A 82 7.08 9.91 27.22
CA ALA A 82 6.52 10.21 25.91
C ALA A 82 6.00 8.92 25.29
N ILE A 83 4.76 8.96 24.78
CA ILE A 83 4.13 7.86 24.05
C ILE A 83 3.87 8.34 22.63
N ILE A 84 4.32 7.55 21.66
CA ILE A 84 4.15 7.81 20.23
C ILE A 84 3.53 6.58 19.58
N ILE A 85 2.51 6.80 18.75
CA ILE A 85 1.82 5.74 18.02
C ILE A 85 1.94 6.03 16.52
N LYS A 86 2.57 5.10 15.79
CA LYS A 86 2.73 5.16 14.33
C LYS A 86 2.71 3.75 13.75
N ASP A 87 1.99 3.53 12.65
CA ASP A 87 1.96 2.26 11.90
C ASP A 87 1.72 1.02 12.77
N SER A 88 0.82 1.13 13.76
CA SER A 88 0.52 0.08 14.75
C SER A 88 1.65 -0.29 15.71
N VAL A 89 2.68 0.56 15.82
CA VAL A 89 3.75 0.48 16.83
C VAL A 89 3.52 1.55 17.90
N ILE A 90 3.59 1.15 19.16
CA ILE A 90 3.55 2.05 20.31
C ILE A 90 4.96 2.14 20.90
N SER A 91 5.53 3.35 20.91
CA SER A 91 6.85 3.63 21.47
C SER A 91 6.74 4.47 22.74
N TYR A 92 7.45 4.05 23.78
CA TYR A 92 7.57 4.71 25.07
C TYR A 92 8.99 5.20 25.26
N SER A 93 9.18 6.46 25.61
CA SER A 93 10.53 6.98 25.90
C SER A 93 10.60 7.92 27.09
N THR A 94 11.76 7.97 27.76
CA THR A 94 12.01 8.86 28.90
C THR A 94 13.46 9.32 28.95
N VAL A 95 13.67 10.53 29.50
CA VAL A 95 15.01 11.10 29.72
C VAL A 95 15.48 10.73 31.10
N ILE A 96 16.76 10.43 31.20
CA ILE A 96 17.50 10.50 32.44
C ILE A 96 18.64 11.48 32.23
N ARG A 97 18.67 12.54 33.03
CA ARG A 97 19.70 13.59 32.93
C ARG A 97 20.78 13.32 33.96
N HIS A 98 22.03 13.50 33.54
CA HIS A 98 23.19 13.32 34.40
C HIS A 98 23.76 14.66 34.87
N PRO A 99 24.45 14.70 36.02
CA PRO A 99 25.07 15.92 36.54
C PRO A 99 26.12 16.54 35.61
N ASP A 100 26.77 15.72 34.78
CA ASP A 100 27.81 16.14 33.83
C ASP A 100 27.24 16.64 32.48
N ARG A 101 25.93 16.90 32.44
CA ARG A 101 25.15 17.37 31.28
C ARG A 101 25.02 16.35 30.15
N SER A 102 25.50 15.12 30.33
CA SER A 102 25.09 14.00 29.50
C SER A 102 23.65 13.59 29.83
N SER A 103 23.04 12.79 28.97
CA SER A 103 21.71 12.25 29.22
C SER A 103 21.50 10.93 28.52
N ASP A 104 20.66 10.11 29.10
CA ASP A 104 20.15 8.89 28.48
C ASP A 104 18.72 9.05 28.04
N VAL A 105 18.41 8.48 26.89
CA VAL A 105 17.05 8.20 26.46
C VAL A 105 16.82 6.72 26.54
N LEU A 106 15.90 6.31 27.39
CA LEU A 106 15.41 4.94 27.38
C LEU A 106 14.24 4.87 26.42
N VAL A 107 14.24 3.86 25.56
CA VAL A 107 13.12 3.60 24.66
C VAL A 107 12.69 2.14 24.76
N TYR A 108 11.38 1.94 24.80
CA TYR A 108 10.73 0.65 24.68
C TYR A 108 9.61 0.75 23.65
N SER A 109 9.57 -0.16 22.70
CA SER A 109 8.53 -0.18 21.67
C SER A 109 7.92 -1.55 21.52
N ILE A 110 6.61 -1.59 21.27
CA ILE A 110 5.83 -2.81 21.07
C ILE A 110 4.98 -2.65 19.81
N ASP A 111 4.93 -3.69 18.99
CA ASP A 111 4.06 -3.75 17.81
C ASP A 111 2.73 -4.49 18.05
N SER A 112 1.89 -4.53 17.02
CA SER A 112 0.58 -5.22 17.05
C SER A 112 0.66 -6.73 17.30
N GLN A 113 1.85 -7.34 17.11
CA GLN A 113 2.11 -8.76 17.35
C GLN A 113 2.77 -9.01 18.72
N GLN A 114 2.78 -8.03 19.62
CA GLN A 114 3.42 -8.08 20.95
C GLN A 114 4.93 -8.31 20.92
N ARG A 115 5.57 -8.06 19.78
CA ARG A 115 7.03 -8.12 19.68
C ARG A 115 7.58 -6.79 20.16
N SER A 116 8.67 -6.84 20.92
CA SER A 116 9.19 -5.63 21.57
C SER A 116 10.70 -5.49 21.45
N ILE A 117 11.15 -4.24 21.46
CA ILE A 117 12.57 -3.89 21.58
C ILE A 117 12.74 -2.84 22.67
N ALA A 118 13.89 -2.86 23.32
CA ALA A 118 14.29 -1.81 24.22
C ALA A 118 15.76 -1.46 24.05
N PHE A 119 16.05 -0.17 24.02
CA PHE A 119 17.41 0.33 23.92
C PHE A 119 17.60 1.64 24.67
N ARG A 120 18.87 1.98 24.87
CA ARG A 120 19.37 3.20 25.46
C ARG A 120 20.09 4.01 24.38
N ALA A 121 19.75 5.29 24.27
CA ALA A 121 20.52 6.27 23.52
C ALA A 121 21.25 7.20 24.49
N GLU A 122 22.56 7.04 24.61
CA GLU A 122 23.44 7.81 25.50
C GLU A 122 24.00 9.03 24.76
N TYR A 123 23.57 10.22 25.16
CA TYR A 123 24.09 11.48 24.65
C TYR A 123 25.25 12.01 25.49
N THR A 124 26.39 12.23 24.84
CA THR A 124 27.54 12.94 25.41
C THR A 124 27.76 14.28 24.69
N PRO A 125 27.67 15.43 25.37
CA PRO A 125 27.90 16.72 24.75
C PRO A 125 29.37 16.90 24.35
N ALA A 126 29.61 17.60 23.24
CA ALA A 126 30.98 17.89 22.77
C ALA A 126 31.75 18.81 23.73
N ASP A 127 31.05 19.61 24.53
CA ASP A 127 31.59 20.50 25.55
C ASP A 127 30.68 20.47 26.80
N ARG A 128 31.13 19.81 27.86
CA ARG A 128 30.37 19.64 29.12
C ARG A 128 30.18 20.95 29.90
N THR A 129 30.83 22.04 29.49
CA THR A 129 30.67 23.37 30.12
C THR A 129 29.57 24.21 29.45
N LYS A 130 29.08 23.81 28.27
CA LYS A 130 28.04 24.51 27.52
C LYS A 130 26.66 23.90 27.72
N ASN A 131 25.63 24.73 27.67
CA ASN A 131 24.24 24.29 27.65
C ASN A 131 23.77 24.27 26.20
N TYR A 132 23.83 23.10 25.59
CA TYR A 132 23.30 22.89 24.24
C TYR A 132 21.76 22.88 24.28
N LYS A 133 21.16 23.72 23.46
CA LYS A 133 19.73 23.78 23.15
C LYS A 133 19.44 22.92 21.92
N ILE A 134 18.16 22.66 21.64
CA ILE A 134 17.73 21.84 20.50
C ILE A 134 18.23 22.40 19.15
N ASP A 135 18.40 23.72 19.03
CA ASP A 135 18.84 24.38 17.79
C ASP A 135 20.37 24.37 17.60
N ASN A 136 21.14 23.90 18.59
CA ASN A 136 22.60 23.87 18.52
C ASN A 136 23.23 22.58 19.08
N PHE A 137 22.45 21.50 19.08
CA PHE A 137 22.78 20.23 19.72
C PHE A 137 24.05 19.62 19.12
N THR A 138 25.13 19.53 19.91
CA THR A 138 26.44 19.07 19.42
C THR A 138 27.04 18.06 20.38
N GLY A 139 27.44 16.89 19.88
CA GLY A 139 27.93 15.79 20.70
C GLY A 139 27.82 14.44 20.01
N THR A 140 27.87 13.36 20.77
CA THR A 140 27.70 11.99 20.26
C THR A 140 26.51 11.33 20.93
N VAL A 141 25.75 10.54 20.18
CA VAL A 141 24.65 9.71 20.67
C VAL A 141 25.00 8.26 20.38
N MET A 142 25.27 7.48 21.41
CA MET A 142 25.56 6.05 21.34
C MET A 142 24.29 5.24 21.60
N TYR A 143 24.07 4.18 20.83
CA TYR A 143 22.91 3.31 20.92
C TYR A 143 23.33 1.93 21.38
N GLU A 144 22.64 1.41 22.37
CA GLU A 144 22.92 0.10 22.97
C GLU A 144 21.58 -0.53 23.38
N THR A 145 21.39 -1.82 23.15
CA THR A 145 20.22 -2.53 23.69
C THR A 145 20.28 -2.49 25.22
N LEU A 146 19.15 -2.64 25.91
CA LEU A 146 19.17 -2.69 27.38
C LEU A 146 19.86 -3.95 27.94
N ASP A 147 20.22 -4.88 27.07
CA ASP A 147 21.04 -6.06 27.38
C ASP A 147 22.54 -5.83 27.17
N GLY A 148 22.95 -4.65 26.68
CA GLY A 148 24.34 -4.27 26.50
C GLY A 148 24.92 -4.56 25.11
N GLU A 149 24.07 -4.86 24.11
CA GLU A 149 24.53 -5.02 22.72
C GLU A 149 24.69 -3.64 22.07
N TYR A 150 25.90 -3.31 21.63
CA TYR A 150 26.17 -2.06 20.91
C TYR A 150 25.48 -2.04 19.54
N MET A 151 24.79 -0.95 19.23
CA MET A 151 24.00 -0.79 18.00
C MET A 151 24.60 0.23 17.04
N GLY A 152 25.27 1.27 17.55
CA GLY A 152 25.87 2.32 16.71
C GLY A 152 26.08 3.63 17.47
N THR A 153 26.74 4.59 16.84
CA THR A 153 26.93 5.94 17.39
C THR A 153 26.72 6.96 16.28
N PHE A 154 26.04 8.07 16.58
CA PHE A 154 25.95 9.23 15.70
C PHE A 154 26.70 10.41 16.32
N ARG A 155 27.40 11.21 15.52
CA ARG A 155 27.91 12.51 15.95
C ARG A 155 27.04 13.60 15.38
N LEU A 156 26.64 14.54 16.22
CA LEU A 156 25.80 15.67 15.87
C LEU A 156 26.60 16.96 16.00
N LYS A 157 26.41 17.88 15.06
CA LYS A 157 26.94 19.24 15.07
C LYS A 157 25.84 20.20 14.66
N ASN A 158 25.44 21.08 15.58
CA ASN A 158 24.29 21.96 15.42
C ASN A 158 23.04 21.19 14.98
N SER A 159 22.79 20.08 15.65
CA SER A 159 21.65 19.18 15.46
C SER A 159 21.68 18.38 14.16
N ILE A 160 22.65 18.61 13.27
CA ILE A 160 22.81 17.84 12.03
C ILE A 160 23.78 16.68 12.28
N THR A 161 23.47 15.49 11.75
CA THR A 161 24.40 14.37 11.76
C THR A 161 25.64 14.74 10.95
N VAL A 162 26.82 14.59 11.55
CA VAL A 162 28.07 14.85 10.83
C VAL A 162 28.26 13.70 9.83
N PRO A 163 28.43 13.98 8.53
CA PRO A 163 28.68 12.96 7.52
C PRO A 163 29.86 12.07 7.93
N GLY A 164 29.68 10.74 7.83
CA GLY A 164 30.71 9.76 8.21
C GLY A 164 30.79 9.42 9.71
N SER A 165 29.94 10.00 10.57
CA SER A 165 29.94 9.70 12.01
C SER A 165 29.07 8.53 12.45
N GLY A 166 28.20 8.04 11.56
CA GLY A 166 27.32 6.89 11.76
C GLY A 166 27.95 5.57 11.32
N ASN A 167 29.27 5.39 11.49
CA ASN A 167 29.95 4.18 11.07
C ASN A 167 29.98 3.19 12.26
N PRO A 168 29.22 2.08 12.26
CA PRO A 168 29.37 1.00 13.22
C PRO A 168 30.60 0.14 12.84
N ASN A 169 31.76 0.76 12.65
CA ASN A 169 33.00 0.02 12.43
C ASN A 169 33.97 0.32 13.57
N SER A 170 33.82 -0.48 14.63
CA SER A 170 34.88 -1.09 15.46
C SER A 170 34.51 -1.14 16.94
N TYR A 171 33.69 -2.13 17.33
CA TYR A 171 34.00 -2.95 18.50
C TYR A 171 33.33 -4.31 18.29
N ALA A 172 34.15 -5.34 18.08
CA ALA A 172 33.73 -6.73 18.10
C ALA A 172 33.29 -7.09 19.53
N GLY A 173 32.04 -6.79 19.87
CA GLY A 173 31.33 -7.43 20.96
C GLY A 173 30.72 -8.71 20.43
N LYS A 174 31.28 -9.86 20.80
CA LYS A 174 30.76 -11.18 20.43
C LYS A 174 29.32 -11.35 20.95
N SER A 175 28.34 -11.27 20.06
CA SER A 175 27.24 -12.23 20.05
C SER A 175 27.01 -12.63 18.59
N GLU A 176 27.06 -13.92 18.36
CA GLU A 176 27.10 -14.58 17.06
C GLU A 176 26.01 -14.07 16.09
N ASP A 177 26.42 -13.84 14.84
CA ASP A 177 25.58 -13.76 13.64
C ASP A 177 24.59 -12.59 13.44
N CYS A 178 24.60 -11.46 14.18
CA CYS A 178 23.72 -10.31 13.83
C CYS A 178 24.36 -8.91 13.98
N THR A 179 24.00 -7.97 13.11
CA THR A 179 24.35 -6.54 13.16
C THR A 179 23.09 -5.66 13.18
N TYR A 180 23.18 -4.46 13.77
CA TYR A 180 22.11 -3.47 13.72
C TYR A 180 22.45 -2.37 12.71
N GLU A 181 21.48 -1.94 11.91
CA GLU A 181 21.54 -0.72 11.10
C GLU A 181 20.55 0.29 11.66
N LEU A 182 21.01 1.54 11.76
CA LEU A 182 20.27 2.65 12.34
C LEU A 182 20.11 3.75 11.30
N ASN A 183 18.89 4.24 11.12
CA ASN A 183 18.59 5.37 10.26
C ASN A 183 17.88 6.45 11.08
N LEU A 184 18.27 7.71 10.91
CA LEU A 184 17.73 8.84 11.65
C LEU A 184 17.02 9.79 10.68
N ILE A 185 15.70 9.82 10.74
CA ILE A 185 14.83 10.62 9.88
C ILE A 185 14.42 11.89 10.62
N GLU A 186 14.55 13.04 9.98
CA GLU A 186 14.09 14.32 10.55
C GLU A 186 12.59 14.50 10.31
N VAL A 187 11.86 14.87 11.36
CA VAL A 187 10.44 15.25 11.27
C VAL A 187 10.30 16.72 11.59
N ARG A 188 9.63 17.45 10.69
CA ARG A 188 9.40 18.90 10.78
C ARG A 188 8.28 19.24 11.74
N CYS A 189 8.30 20.49 12.22
CA CYS A 189 7.15 21.05 12.91
C CYS A 189 5.94 21.18 11.97
N SER A 190 4.75 20.86 12.48
CA SER A 190 3.48 20.92 11.74
C SER A 190 3.03 22.34 11.41
N GLU A 191 3.42 23.32 12.23
CA GLU A 191 2.89 24.70 12.17
C GLU A 191 3.83 25.66 11.42
N ASP A 192 5.14 25.60 11.68
CA ASP A 192 6.15 26.54 11.16
C ASP A 192 7.11 25.91 10.12
N LEU A 193 6.89 24.65 9.72
CA LEU A 193 7.65 23.92 8.69
C LEU A 193 9.19 24.00 8.82
N HIS A 194 9.71 24.01 10.05
CA HIS A 194 11.16 24.03 10.30
C HIS A 194 11.69 22.66 10.72
N ASN A 195 12.96 22.40 10.39
CA ASN A 195 13.70 21.19 10.76
C ASN A 195 14.21 21.27 12.22
N PRO A 196 14.62 20.13 12.83
CA PRO A 196 15.18 20.12 14.19
C PRO A 196 16.43 21.00 14.40
N ASN A 197 17.13 21.37 13.34
CA ASN A 197 18.31 22.24 13.36
C ASN A 197 17.98 23.74 13.19
N GLN A 198 16.69 24.10 13.13
CA GLN A 198 16.20 25.46 12.93
C GLN A 198 15.36 25.90 14.12
N ALA A 199 15.56 27.14 14.58
CA ALA A 199 14.76 27.72 15.65
C ALA A 199 13.35 28.07 15.14
N GLY A 200 12.31 27.68 15.88
CA GLY A 200 10.93 28.05 15.58
C GLY A 200 10.02 28.04 16.81
N GLY A 201 8.79 28.53 16.65
CA GLY A 201 7.86 28.88 17.73
C GLY A 201 7.02 27.72 18.27
N CYS A 202 7.31 26.49 17.89
CA CYS A 202 6.39 25.36 18.07
C CYS A 202 6.16 24.96 19.54
N THR A 203 4.92 24.55 19.84
CA THR A 203 4.53 24.03 21.14
C THR A 203 5.14 22.64 21.40
N ALA A 204 5.13 22.18 22.67
CA ALA A 204 5.82 20.95 23.05
C ALA A 204 5.36 19.71 22.26
N ASP A 205 4.12 19.70 21.75
CA ASP A 205 3.50 18.58 21.06
C ASP A 205 3.67 18.65 19.53
N THR A 206 3.95 19.84 18.98
CA THR A 206 4.18 20.08 17.53
C THR A 206 5.64 20.28 17.15
N LYS A 207 6.57 20.24 18.11
CA LYS A 207 8.02 20.42 17.87
C LYS A 207 8.64 19.38 16.93
N PRO A 208 9.63 19.78 16.11
CA PRO A 208 10.35 18.85 15.24
C PRO A 208 11.16 17.83 16.06
N TYR A 209 11.31 16.62 15.54
CA TYR A 209 11.96 15.50 16.24
C TYR A 209 12.64 14.55 15.25
N TYR A 210 13.37 13.57 15.78
CA TYR A 210 13.97 12.53 14.95
C TYR A 210 13.25 11.19 15.13
N ILE A 211 12.99 10.50 14.03
CA ILE A 211 12.60 9.09 14.03
C ILE A 211 13.87 8.27 13.80
N LEU A 212 14.18 7.39 14.75
CA LEU A 212 15.13 6.31 14.59
C LEU A 212 14.41 5.08 14.02
N GLU A 213 14.80 4.68 12.83
CA GLU A 213 14.50 3.36 12.29
C GLU A 213 15.68 2.44 12.58
N MET A 214 15.37 1.20 12.95
CA MET A 214 16.37 0.20 13.26
C MET A 214 16.08 -1.12 12.54
N TRP A 215 17.13 -1.72 12.01
CA TRP A 215 17.12 -3.04 11.38
C TRP A 215 18.10 -3.95 12.10
N LYS A 216 17.67 -5.14 12.51
CA LYS A 216 18.59 -6.19 12.97
C LYS A 216 18.81 -7.18 11.82
N LYS A 217 20.00 -7.20 11.24
CA LYS A 217 20.41 -8.10 10.18
C LYS A 217 21.17 -9.27 10.77
N CYS A 218 20.63 -10.49 10.64
CA CYS A 218 21.32 -11.69 11.09
C CYS A 218 21.90 -12.48 9.90
N SER A 219 23.20 -12.70 9.88
CA SER A 219 23.90 -13.46 8.84
C SER A 219 23.86 -14.95 9.16
N ASN A 220 23.10 -15.69 8.36
CA ASN A 220 23.55 -17.02 7.95
C ASN A 220 23.28 -17.14 6.46
N PHE A 221 24.15 -16.57 5.63
CA PHE A 221 24.42 -17.04 4.27
C PHE A 221 25.63 -16.30 3.68
N SER A 222 26.65 -17.07 3.30
CA SER A 222 27.73 -16.62 2.42
C SER A 222 27.18 -16.56 1.00
N VAL A 223 26.78 -15.37 0.57
CA VAL A 223 26.78 -15.00 -0.85
C VAL A 223 27.68 -13.77 -0.92
N ALA A 224 28.62 -13.79 -1.86
CA ALA A 224 29.61 -12.74 -2.03
C ALA A 224 28.99 -11.35 -1.92
N GLN A 225 29.72 -10.47 -1.22
CA GLN A 225 29.42 -9.06 -1.04
C GLN A 225 28.99 -8.44 -2.38
N PHE A 226 27.74 -8.01 -2.48
CA PHE A 226 27.37 -6.99 -3.45
C PHE A 226 27.89 -5.64 -2.96
N PRO A 227 28.46 -4.80 -3.84
CA PRO A 227 28.88 -3.46 -3.47
C PRO A 227 27.69 -2.64 -2.99
N ASN A 228 27.99 -1.81 -2.01
CA ASN A 228 27.19 -0.74 -1.44
C ASN A 228 26.35 0.01 -2.51
N MET A 229 25.03 -0.23 -2.58
CA MET A 229 24.11 0.60 -3.36
C MET A 229 23.85 1.90 -2.60
N GLY A 230 24.84 2.79 -2.62
CA GLY A 230 24.69 4.16 -2.16
C GLY A 230 23.87 4.95 -3.17
N ALA A 231 22.80 5.60 -2.70
CA ALA A 231 22.25 6.76 -3.38
C ALA A 231 23.40 7.76 -3.57
N TYR A 232 23.72 8.03 -4.83
CA TYR A 232 24.83 8.88 -5.26
C TYR A 232 24.46 10.37 -5.00
N GLU A 233 24.64 10.87 -3.78
CA GLU A 233 24.72 12.31 -3.54
C GLU A 233 26.18 12.77 -3.72
N GLY A 234 26.46 13.37 -4.88
CA GLY A 234 27.77 13.92 -5.20
C GLY A 234 28.09 15.19 -4.41
N SER A 235 29.29 15.26 -3.82
CA SER A 235 30.32 16.26 -4.16
C SER A 235 31.48 16.23 -3.15
N GLY A 236 32.72 16.25 -3.67
CA GLY A 236 33.90 16.67 -2.89
C GLY A 236 35.14 15.79 -3.06
N ALA A 237 35.83 15.97 -4.18
CA ALA A 237 37.15 15.42 -4.44
C ALA A 237 38.21 15.88 -3.40
N ASN A 238 39.00 14.94 -2.87
CA ASN A 238 40.47 14.96 -2.92
C ASN A 238 41.10 13.78 -2.15
N GLY A 239 41.61 12.81 -2.93
CA GLY A 239 42.98 12.32 -2.82
C GLY A 239 43.47 11.60 -1.56
N GLY A 240 43.58 10.27 -1.66
CA GLY A 240 44.91 9.63 -1.68
C GLY A 240 45.31 8.79 -0.47
N GLY A 241 45.62 7.51 -0.72
CA GLY A 241 46.46 6.69 0.16
C GLY A 241 46.06 5.22 0.19
N SER A 242 46.56 4.46 -0.77
CA SER A 242 46.38 3.01 -0.91
C SER A 242 46.91 2.21 0.28
N ASN A 243 46.24 1.10 0.61
CA ASN A 243 46.80 -0.27 0.47
C ASN A 243 45.83 -1.31 1.06
N GLY A 244 45.19 -2.08 0.17
CA GLY A 244 44.28 -3.18 0.50
C GLY A 244 43.15 -3.21 -0.52
N GLU A 245 43.24 -4.13 -1.50
CA GLU A 245 42.40 -4.22 -2.70
C GLU A 245 40.89 -4.11 -2.43
N VAL A 246 40.30 -3.06 -3.00
CA VAL A 246 38.85 -2.81 -3.04
C VAL A 246 38.30 -3.52 -4.29
N PRO A 247 37.27 -4.37 -4.21
CA PRO A 247 36.52 -4.75 -5.39
C PRO A 247 35.66 -3.55 -5.84
N VAL A 248 36.16 -2.86 -6.85
CA VAL A 248 35.48 -2.21 -8.00
C VAL A 248 34.02 -1.77 -7.81
N ASP A 249 33.74 -0.49 -8.07
CA ASP A 249 32.40 0.03 -8.39
C ASP A 249 31.78 -0.79 -9.53
N VAL A 250 30.94 -1.78 -9.21
CA VAL A 250 30.27 -2.60 -10.22
C VAL A 250 29.16 -1.77 -10.88
N PRO A 251 29.19 -1.56 -12.21
CA PRO A 251 28.13 -0.85 -12.92
C PRO A 251 26.75 -1.47 -12.68
N MET A 252 25.68 -0.68 -12.76
CA MET A 252 24.32 -1.12 -12.42
C MET A 252 23.84 -2.27 -13.31
N GLU A 253 24.16 -2.20 -14.59
CA GLU A 253 23.87 -3.23 -15.60
C GLU A 253 24.57 -4.56 -15.30
N ASP A 254 25.78 -4.51 -14.76
CA ASP A 254 26.52 -5.69 -14.31
C ASP A 254 25.95 -6.24 -13.01
N CYS A 255 25.46 -5.37 -12.11
CA CYS A 255 24.75 -5.79 -10.90
C CYS A 255 23.48 -6.60 -11.25
N PHE A 256 22.71 -6.17 -12.25
CA PHE A 256 21.56 -6.94 -12.75
C PHE A 256 21.97 -8.34 -13.25
N ASN A 257 23.00 -8.43 -14.07
CA ASN A 257 23.48 -9.70 -14.61
C ASN A 257 23.96 -10.64 -13.50
N ILE A 258 24.69 -10.13 -12.50
CA ILE A 258 25.12 -10.94 -11.35
C ILE A 258 23.91 -11.46 -10.57
N VAL A 259 22.87 -10.64 -10.35
CA VAL A 259 21.65 -11.07 -9.65
C VAL A 259 20.88 -12.12 -10.46
N LEU A 260 20.77 -11.95 -11.78
CA LEU A 260 20.13 -12.92 -12.67
C LEU A 260 20.88 -14.25 -12.68
N GLU A 261 22.21 -14.22 -12.84
CA GLU A 261 23.07 -15.40 -12.87
C GLU A 261 23.03 -16.17 -11.55
N ASN A 262 23.10 -15.47 -10.40
CA ASN A 262 23.03 -16.09 -9.07
C ASN A 262 21.71 -16.84 -8.82
N ASN A 263 20.65 -16.48 -9.55
CA ASN A 263 19.35 -17.12 -9.48
C ASN A 263 19.07 -18.07 -10.67
N ASN A 264 20.10 -18.43 -11.45
CA ASN A 264 20.02 -19.29 -12.64
C ASN A 264 19.13 -18.75 -13.77
N PHE A 265 19.11 -17.43 -13.96
CA PHE A 265 18.40 -16.79 -15.06
C PHE A 265 19.36 -16.25 -16.12
N PRO A 266 18.91 -16.10 -17.37
CA PRO A 266 19.70 -15.44 -18.41
C PRO A 266 20.02 -13.99 -18.02
N PRO A 267 21.19 -13.46 -18.44
CA PRO A 267 21.52 -12.06 -18.27
C PRO A 267 20.57 -11.15 -19.06
N LEU A 268 20.64 -9.85 -18.81
CA LEU A 268 19.94 -8.83 -19.60
C LEU A 268 20.25 -8.97 -21.09
N SER A 269 19.26 -8.68 -21.94
CA SER A 269 19.51 -8.52 -23.38
C SER A 269 20.45 -7.33 -23.64
N PRO A 270 21.14 -7.26 -24.79
CA PRO A 270 21.99 -6.11 -25.13
C PRO A 270 21.26 -4.76 -25.03
N GLU A 271 19.99 -4.71 -25.41
CA GLU A 271 19.14 -3.52 -25.36
C GLU A 271 18.77 -3.15 -23.92
N GLN A 272 18.42 -4.13 -23.09
CA GLN A 272 18.12 -3.92 -21.68
C GLN A 272 19.37 -3.48 -20.91
N TYR A 273 20.50 -4.12 -21.18
CA TYR A 273 21.81 -3.79 -20.61
C TYR A 273 22.20 -2.34 -20.93
N THR A 274 22.13 -1.96 -22.21
CA THR A 274 22.40 -0.59 -22.67
C THR A 274 21.43 0.41 -22.05
N TYR A 275 20.16 0.05 -21.89
CA TYR A 275 19.18 0.92 -21.26
C TYR A 275 19.53 1.20 -19.79
N ILE A 276 19.80 0.17 -19.00
CA ILE A 276 20.18 0.29 -17.58
C ILE A 276 21.49 1.06 -17.41
N GLN A 277 22.47 0.80 -18.27
CA GLN A 277 23.74 1.54 -18.28
C GLN A 277 23.54 3.05 -18.43
N ASN A 278 22.57 3.46 -19.27
CA ASN A 278 22.25 4.87 -19.49
C ASN A 278 21.26 5.45 -18.45
N HIS A 279 20.68 4.59 -17.59
CA HIS A 279 19.65 4.96 -16.60
C HIS A 279 19.93 4.29 -15.24
N PRO A 280 21.08 4.60 -14.59
CA PRO A 280 21.52 3.91 -13.38
C PRO A 280 20.60 4.12 -12.17
N HIS A 281 19.89 5.25 -12.05
CA HIS A 281 18.92 5.47 -10.96
C HIS A 281 17.67 4.62 -11.15
N THR A 282 17.15 4.58 -12.38
CA THR A 282 16.08 3.67 -12.77
C THR A 282 16.48 2.22 -12.50
N GLY A 283 17.70 1.84 -12.90
CA GLY A 283 18.24 0.51 -12.61
C GLY A 283 18.31 0.21 -11.12
N SER A 284 18.74 1.16 -10.30
CA SER A 284 18.80 0.99 -8.84
C SER A 284 17.41 0.75 -8.21
N VAL A 285 16.40 1.53 -8.61
CA VAL A 285 15.01 1.35 -8.13
C VAL A 285 14.46 -0.01 -8.54
N LEU A 286 14.66 -0.41 -9.80
CA LEU A 286 14.21 -1.69 -10.33
C LEU A 286 14.90 -2.86 -9.63
N LEU A 287 16.23 -2.81 -9.50
CA LEU A 287 16.99 -3.85 -8.80
C LEU A 287 16.62 -3.94 -7.32
N GLY A 288 16.44 -2.79 -6.65
CA GLY A 288 15.96 -2.72 -5.27
C GLY A 288 14.57 -3.32 -5.10
N SER A 289 13.67 -3.07 -6.06
CA SER A 289 12.32 -3.64 -6.06
C SER A 289 12.27 -5.14 -6.34
N MET A 290 13.33 -5.73 -6.92
CA MET A 290 13.45 -7.18 -7.06
C MET A 290 13.64 -7.90 -5.71
N GLY A 291 14.20 -7.22 -4.71
CA GLY A 291 14.43 -7.77 -3.37
C GLY A 291 15.29 -9.04 -3.34
N VAL A 292 15.38 -9.67 -2.16
CA VAL A 292 16.19 -10.89 -1.90
C VAL A 292 15.45 -12.20 -2.24
N MET A 293 14.15 -12.13 -2.54
CA MET A 293 13.33 -13.30 -2.90
C MET A 293 13.00 -13.22 -4.37
N PHE A 294 13.79 -13.91 -5.19
CA PHE A 294 13.77 -13.82 -6.64
C PHE A 294 12.88 -14.92 -7.24
N SER A 295 11.59 -14.66 -7.40
CA SER A 295 10.70 -15.56 -8.16
C SER A 295 10.75 -15.30 -9.67
N ASP A 296 10.37 -16.29 -10.46
CA ASP A 296 10.26 -16.14 -11.92
C ASP A 296 9.31 -15.00 -12.32
N ASN A 297 8.22 -14.80 -11.58
CA ASN A 297 7.27 -13.72 -11.84
C ASN A 297 7.87 -12.33 -11.60
N GLN A 298 8.64 -12.16 -10.52
CA GLN A 298 9.28 -10.87 -10.22
C GLN A 298 10.36 -10.53 -11.23
N ARG A 299 11.10 -11.54 -11.71
CA ARG A 299 12.00 -11.39 -12.85
C ARG A 299 11.24 -10.91 -14.08
N ARG A 300 10.18 -11.62 -14.47
CA ARG A 300 9.39 -11.29 -15.66
C ARG A 300 8.82 -9.87 -15.57
N PHE A 301 8.32 -9.46 -14.41
CA PHE A 301 7.86 -8.10 -14.17
C PHE A 301 8.95 -7.07 -14.36
N THR A 302 10.10 -7.30 -13.74
CA THR A 302 11.21 -6.34 -13.79
C THR A 302 11.75 -6.21 -15.20
N LEU A 303 11.98 -7.32 -15.91
CA LEU A 303 12.44 -7.29 -17.30
C LEU A 303 11.43 -6.61 -18.22
N TRP A 304 10.13 -6.89 -18.03
CA TRP A 304 9.08 -6.18 -18.74
C TRP A 304 9.13 -4.67 -18.45
N LEU A 305 9.32 -4.27 -17.19
CA LEU A 305 9.33 -2.85 -16.80
C LEU A 305 10.55 -2.13 -17.41
N ILE A 306 11.70 -2.79 -17.50
CA ILE A 306 12.87 -2.29 -18.23
C ILE A 306 12.52 -2.05 -19.70
N ASP A 307 11.92 -3.04 -20.37
CA ASP A 307 11.53 -2.91 -21.78
C ASP A 307 10.44 -1.87 -22.01
N TYR A 308 9.49 -1.77 -21.10
CA TYR A 308 8.43 -0.77 -21.11
C TYR A 308 9.01 0.63 -21.07
N LEU A 309 9.90 0.91 -20.11
CA LEU A 309 10.53 2.21 -19.97
C LEU A 309 11.44 2.52 -21.16
N ARG A 310 12.19 1.52 -21.65
CA ARG A 310 13.01 1.67 -22.86
C ARG A 310 12.17 2.08 -24.09
N GLN A 311 10.95 1.57 -24.21
CA GLN A 311 10.07 1.82 -25.37
C GLN A 311 9.18 3.06 -25.22
N ASN A 312 8.80 3.41 -23.98
CA ASN A 312 7.74 4.38 -23.71
C ASN A 312 8.17 5.59 -22.87
N ASN A 313 9.41 5.64 -22.37
CA ASN A 313 9.87 6.76 -21.55
C ASN A 313 10.07 8.03 -22.39
N THR A 314 8.97 8.74 -22.61
CA THR A 314 8.89 10.02 -23.33
C THR A 314 8.63 11.19 -22.37
N TRP A 315 8.85 10.99 -21.07
CA TRP A 315 8.43 11.93 -20.03
C TRP A 315 9.20 13.25 -20.02
N GLY A 316 10.30 13.36 -20.76
CA GLY A 316 11.14 14.56 -20.77
C GLY A 316 11.82 14.83 -19.42
N LEU A 317 11.94 13.80 -18.58
CA LEU A 317 12.48 13.85 -17.23
C LEU A 317 13.94 13.36 -17.21
N THR A 318 14.71 13.80 -16.22
CA THR A 318 16.01 13.18 -15.92
C THR A 318 15.83 11.74 -15.42
N ASP A 319 16.88 10.92 -15.50
CA ASP A 319 16.85 9.53 -14.98
C ASP A 319 16.44 9.48 -13.50
N PHE A 320 16.91 10.43 -12.69
CA PHE A 320 16.52 10.52 -11.29
C PHE A 320 15.01 10.81 -11.12
N GLU A 321 14.48 11.82 -11.82
CA GLU A 321 13.05 12.16 -11.75
C GLU A 321 12.16 11.06 -12.34
N GLY A 322 12.61 10.39 -13.39
CA GLY A 322 11.96 9.21 -13.96
C GLY A 322 11.95 8.06 -12.97
N SER A 323 13.05 7.85 -12.23
CA SER A 323 13.14 6.79 -11.23
C SER A 323 12.14 6.96 -10.08
N LEU A 324 11.86 8.21 -9.67
CA LEU A 324 10.83 8.50 -8.66
C LEU A 324 9.41 8.14 -9.13
N LYS A 325 9.10 8.29 -10.43
CA LYS A 325 7.76 7.96 -10.97
C LYS A 325 7.48 6.47 -11.03
N ILE A 326 8.51 5.63 -11.13
CA ILE A 326 8.33 4.19 -11.26
C ILE A 326 8.28 3.46 -9.92
N VAL A 327 8.61 4.14 -8.80
CA VAL A 327 8.63 3.54 -7.45
C VAL A 327 7.26 2.94 -7.11
N ASP A 328 6.20 3.73 -7.19
CA ASP A 328 4.87 3.32 -6.75
C ASP A 328 4.32 2.16 -7.59
N PHE A 329 4.54 2.20 -8.90
CA PHE A 329 4.12 1.13 -9.80
C PHE A 329 4.96 -0.14 -9.64
N SER A 330 6.26 0.00 -9.40
CA SER A 330 7.10 -1.16 -9.10
C SER A 330 6.68 -1.82 -7.78
N GLN A 331 6.44 -1.03 -6.74
CA GLN A 331 5.93 -1.53 -5.45
C GLN A 331 4.55 -2.16 -5.59
N PHE A 332 3.65 -1.57 -6.38
CA PHE A 332 2.34 -2.13 -6.69
C PHE A 332 2.45 -3.51 -7.36
N GLY A 333 3.26 -3.64 -8.41
CA GLY A 333 3.47 -4.91 -9.10
C GLY A 333 4.08 -5.96 -8.16
N GLN A 334 5.03 -5.58 -7.31
CA GLN A 334 5.62 -6.47 -6.31
C GLN A 334 4.60 -6.90 -5.24
N GLY A 335 3.80 -5.95 -4.71
CA GLY A 335 2.74 -6.25 -3.75
C GLY A 335 1.68 -7.19 -4.33
N PHE A 336 1.31 -7.00 -5.60
CA PHE A 336 0.40 -7.88 -6.31
C PHE A 336 0.98 -9.29 -6.49
N LEU A 337 2.27 -9.40 -6.82
CA LEU A 337 2.93 -10.69 -7.03
C LEU A 337 3.34 -11.41 -5.73
N MET A 338 3.47 -10.68 -4.61
CA MET A 338 3.82 -11.22 -3.28
C MET A 338 2.62 -11.40 -2.33
N GLY A 339 1.49 -10.72 -2.58
CA GLY A 339 0.31 -10.69 -1.72
C GLY A 339 -0.40 -12.05 -1.64
N SER A 340 -0.39 -12.65 -0.45
CA SER A 340 -0.83 -14.02 -0.18
C SER A 340 -2.36 -14.24 -0.04
N SER A 341 -3.22 -13.44 -0.67
CA SER A 341 -4.69 -13.65 -0.61
C SER A 341 -5.38 -13.81 -1.96
N ASP A 342 -4.83 -13.26 -3.04
CA ASP A 342 -5.50 -13.19 -4.34
C ASP A 342 -4.61 -13.90 -5.38
N PRO A 343 -4.86 -15.16 -5.75
CA PRO A 343 -3.97 -15.93 -6.62
C PRO A 343 -4.15 -15.51 -8.08
N ALA A 344 -3.67 -14.31 -8.43
CA ALA A 344 -3.52 -13.92 -9.82
C ALA A 344 -2.28 -14.58 -10.40
N LEU A 345 -2.47 -15.34 -11.49
CA LEU A 345 -1.37 -15.91 -12.26
C LEU A 345 -0.64 -14.80 -13.02
N TRP A 346 0.64 -15.00 -13.31
CA TRP A 346 1.42 -14.07 -14.15
C TRP A 346 0.68 -13.64 -15.41
N GLY A 347 0.05 -14.60 -16.12
CA GLY A 347 -0.67 -14.28 -17.36
C GLY A 347 -1.86 -13.33 -17.15
N GLN A 348 -2.47 -13.33 -15.96
CA GLN A 348 -3.52 -12.37 -15.62
C GLN A 348 -2.93 -10.98 -15.37
N PHE A 349 -1.83 -10.89 -14.62
CA PHE A 349 -1.13 -9.63 -14.40
C PHE A 349 -0.67 -9.00 -15.72
N GLU A 350 -0.06 -9.81 -16.59
CA GLU A 350 0.39 -9.41 -17.92
C GLU A 350 -0.78 -8.88 -18.76
N ASP A 351 -1.89 -9.61 -18.82
CA ASP A 351 -3.11 -9.19 -19.52
C ASP A 351 -3.69 -7.88 -18.97
N TRP A 352 -3.66 -7.67 -17.65
CA TRP A 352 -4.36 -6.56 -17.01
C TRP A 352 -3.58 -5.26 -17.01
N PHE A 353 -2.25 -5.33 -16.97
CA PHE A 353 -1.42 -4.16 -16.71
C PHE A 353 -0.35 -3.90 -17.75
N LEU A 354 0.05 -4.93 -18.51
CA LEU A 354 1.29 -4.87 -19.27
C LEU A 354 1.07 -4.75 -20.79
N THR A 355 -0.16 -4.97 -21.27
CA THR A 355 -0.46 -4.90 -22.71
C THR A 355 -0.63 -3.48 -23.24
N ASP A 356 -1.07 -2.55 -22.39
CA ASP A 356 -1.48 -1.22 -22.81
C ASP A 356 -0.84 -0.14 -21.91
N PRO A 357 0.12 0.67 -22.43
CA PRO A 357 0.76 1.73 -21.66
C PRO A 357 -0.27 2.73 -21.12
N LEU A 358 -0.07 3.19 -19.89
CA LEU A 358 -0.80 4.32 -19.30
C LEU A 358 0.06 5.58 -19.31
N ASP A 359 -0.58 6.75 -19.45
CA ASP A 359 0.07 8.00 -19.04
C ASP A 359 0.17 8.09 -17.51
N GLY A 360 1.03 8.99 -17.02
CA GLY A 360 1.30 9.11 -15.58
C GLY A 360 0.09 9.55 -14.74
N SER A 361 -0.90 10.22 -15.32
CA SER A 361 -2.10 10.63 -14.59
C SER A 361 -3.06 9.45 -14.41
N LEU A 362 -3.26 8.65 -15.45
CA LEU A 362 -4.05 7.43 -15.41
C LEU A 362 -3.38 6.35 -14.56
N GLN A 363 -2.05 6.33 -14.51
CA GLN A 363 -1.29 5.45 -13.65
C GLN A 363 -1.60 5.71 -12.16
N ASN A 364 -1.56 6.96 -11.71
CA ASN A 364 -1.92 7.31 -10.33
C ASN A 364 -3.38 6.93 -10.01
N GLU A 365 -4.30 7.24 -10.92
CA GLU A 365 -5.72 6.90 -10.77
C GLU A 365 -5.96 5.38 -10.74
N LEU A 366 -5.18 4.59 -11.49
CA LEU A 366 -5.19 3.14 -11.43
C LEU A 366 -4.73 2.66 -10.05
N LEU A 367 -3.59 3.16 -9.56
CA LEU A 367 -3.03 2.78 -8.28
C LEU A 367 -3.97 3.12 -7.12
N GLU A 368 -4.60 4.29 -7.13
CA GLU A 368 -5.62 4.69 -6.15
C GLU A 368 -6.82 3.74 -6.14
N ASP A 369 -7.32 3.35 -7.32
CA ASP A 369 -8.46 2.43 -7.40
C ASP A 369 -8.11 1.01 -6.91
N TRP A 370 -6.86 0.58 -7.06
CA TRP A 370 -6.38 -0.72 -6.59
C TRP A 370 -6.00 -0.74 -5.10
N ALA A 371 -5.60 0.40 -4.53
CA ALA A 371 -5.32 0.54 -3.11
C ALA A 371 -6.61 0.48 -2.26
N GLU A 372 -7.76 0.78 -2.87
CA GLU A 372 -9.04 0.86 -2.19
C GLU A 372 -9.78 -0.50 -2.23
N PRO A 373 -10.02 -1.14 -1.07
CA PRO A 373 -10.65 -2.46 -1.02
C PRO A 373 -12.10 -2.49 -1.52
N ASP A 374 -12.77 -1.33 -1.51
CA ASP A 374 -14.20 -1.16 -1.81
C ASP A 374 -14.46 -0.78 -3.28
N ARG A 375 -13.45 -0.88 -4.15
CA ARG A 375 -13.57 -0.48 -5.56
C ARG A 375 -13.45 -1.68 -6.49
N VAL A 376 -14.06 -1.53 -7.67
CA VAL A 376 -13.74 -2.42 -8.79
C VAL A 376 -12.32 -2.12 -9.21
N ARG A 377 -11.54 -3.17 -9.40
CA ARG A 377 -10.16 -3.08 -9.84
C ARG A 377 -10.13 -2.96 -11.37
N PRO A 378 -9.73 -1.83 -11.98
CA PRO A 378 -9.73 -1.69 -13.44
C PRO A 378 -8.42 -2.18 -14.07
N THR A 379 -8.45 -2.64 -15.32
CA THR A 379 -7.25 -2.87 -16.14
C THR A 379 -6.73 -1.58 -16.76
N THR A 380 -5.52 -1.61 -17.32
CA THR A 380 -4.97 -0.47 -18.08
C THR A 380 -5.78 -0.18 -19.33
N ARG A 381 -6.26 -1.21 -20.04
CA ARG A 381 -7.20 -1.06 -21.17
C ARG A 381 -8.44 -0.28 -20.80
N PHE A 382 -9.05 -0.63 -19.66
CA PHE A 382 -10.24 0.07 -19.18
C PHE A 382 -9.94 1.54 -18.88
N LYS A 383 -8.85 1.80 -18.16
CA LYS A 383 -8.39 3.16 -17.79
C LYS A 383 -8.13 4.05 -19.01
N ASN A 384 -7.52 3.49 -20.05
CA ASN A 384 -7.22 4.21 -21.29
C ASN A 384 -8.49 4.63 -22.07
N HIS A 385 -9.64 4.02 -21.82
CA HIS A 385 -10.87 4.38 -22.51
C HIS A 385 -11.58 5.55 -21.81
N ALA A 386 -11.19 6.78 -22.17
CA ALA A 386 -11.61 8.03 -21.55
C ALA A 386 -13.10 8.12 -21.17
N LYS A 387 -14.01 7.73 -22.07
CA LYS A 387 -15.46 7.80 -21.81
C LYS A 387 -15.96 6.79 -20.77
N LEU A 388 -15.46 5.55 -20.83
CA LEU A 388 -15.84 4.49 -19.89
C LEU A 388 -15.23 4.77 -18.53
N ASN A 389 -13.95 5.16 -18.49
CA ASN A 389 -13.28 5.57 -17.26
C ASN A 389 -13.95 6.81 -16.63
N GLY A 390 -14.29 7.82 -17.42
CA GLY A 390 -14.99 9.02 -16.94
C GLY A 390 -16.37 8.72 -16.36
N ILE A 391 -17.13 7.81 -16.97
CA ILE A 391 -18.41 7.37 -16.42
C ILE A 391 -18.20 6.54 -15.15
N TYR A 392 -17.21 5.65 -15.12
CA TYR A 392 -16.86 4.89 -13.92
C TYR A 392 -16.54 5.81 -12.74
N ASN A 393 -15.69 6.82 -12.96
CA ASN A 393 -15.34 7.81 -11.95
C ASN A 393 -16.55 8.61 -11.45
N LYS A 394 -17.55 8.83 -12.29
CA LYS A 394 -18.83 9.44 -11.86
C LYS A 394 -19.65 8.47 -11.01
N ILE A 395 -19.87 7.23 -11.49
CA ILE A 395 -20.80 6.29 -10.86
C ILE A 395 -20.24 5.64 -9.58
N LYS A 396 -18.90 5.54 -9.43
CA LYS A 396 -18.27 4.92 -8.26
C LYS A 396 -18.56 5.67 -6.95
N THR A 397 -19.01 6.92 -7.04
CA THR A 397 -19.44 7.74 -5.89
C THR A 397 -20.91 7.54 -5.51
N ALA A 398 -21.70 6.83 -6.33
CA ALA A 398 -23.12 6.63 -6.09
C ALA A 398 -23.36 5.55 -5.03
N SER A 399 -24.07 5.90 -3.95
CA SER A 399 -24.32 5.01 -2.81
C SER A 399 -24.96 3.65 -3.19
N SER A 400 -25.82 3.61 -4.21
CA SER A 400 -26.42 2.36 -4.69
C SER A 400 -25.42 1.46 -5.41
N PHE A 401 -24.42 2.04 -6.07
CA PHE A 401 -23.34 1.30 -6.73
C PHE A 401 -22.37 0.76 -5.68
N ASP A 402 -21.93 1.64 -4.78
CA ASP A 402 -21.10 1.30 -3.61
C ASP A 402 -21.71 0.20 -2.74
N LYS A 403 -23.04 0.22 -2.52
CA LYS A 403 -23.74 -0.81 -1.75
C LYS A 403 -23.55 -2.23 -2.31
N ILE A 404 -23.48 -2.39 -3.64
CA ILE A 404 -23.25 -3.70 -4.25
C ILE A 404 -21.75 -4.02 -4.24
N LEU A 405 -20.88 -3.02 -4.48
CA LEU A 405 -19.44 -3.18 -4.43
C LEU A 405 -18.92 -3.66 -3.08
N LYS A 406 -19.53 -3.21 -1.98
CA LYS A 406 -19.20 -3.65 -0.62
C LYS A 406 -19.33 -5.15 -0.40
N ASN A 407 -20.01 -5.89 -1.27
CA ASN A 407 -20.04 -7.34 -1.18
C ASN A 407 -18.75 -8.00 -1.70
N PHE A 408 -17.88 -7.25 -2.39
CA PHE A 408 -16.63 -7.69 -3.00
C PHE A 408 -15.38 -7.31 -2.18
N THR A 409 -15.57 -6.75 -0.99
CA THR A 409 -14.49 -6.24 -0.14
C THR A 409 -13.75 -7.36 0.61
N PRO A 410 -12.43 -7.25 0.84
CA PRO A 410 -11.61 -8.33 1.41
C PRO A 410 -12.08 -8.85 2.77
N GLU A 411 -12.73 -8.01 3.59
CA GLU A 411 -13.35 -8.42 4.85
C GLU A 411 -14.64 -9.22 4.57
N GLY A 412 -14.46 -10.51 4.26
CA GLY A 412 -15.55 -11.49 4.12
C GLY A 412 -16.07 -11.69 2.70
N SER A 413 -15.48 -11.07 1.66
CA SER A 413 -15.84 -11.43 0.29
C SER A 413 -15.22 -12.74 -0.15
N VAL A 414 -15.98 -13.46 -0.97
CA VAL A 414 -15.57 -14.69 -1.66
C VAL A 414 -15.14 -14.43 -3.11
N ALA A 415 -15.15 -13.17 -3.58
CA ALA A 415 -14.77 -12.84 -4.95
C ALA A 415 -14.20 -11.43 -5.06
N HIS A 416 -13.30 -11.24 -6.03
CA HIS A 416 -12.79 -9.96 -6.50
C HIS A 416 -13.45 -9.58 -7.82
N LEU A 417 -13.57 -8.28 -8.07
CA LEU A 417 -14.21 -7.75 -9.28
C LEU A 417 -13.20 -6.96 -10.11
N ILE A 418 -13.16 -7.23 -11.41
CA ILE A 418 -12.31 -6.54 -12.37
C ILE A 418 -13.09 -5.97 -13.55
N PHE A 419 -12.77 -4.73 -13.93
CA PHE A 419 -13.24 -4.09 -15.16
C PHE A 419 -12.17 -4.12 -16.25
N ASP A 420 -12.58 -4.55 -17.43
CA ASP A 420 -11.71 -4.63 -18.60
C ASP A 420 -12.44 -4.23 -19.89
N ILE A 421 -11.68 -4.00 -20.96
CA ILE A 421 -12.17 -3.82 -22.32
C ILE A 421 -11.57 -4.91 -23.20
N GLY A 422 -12.40 -5.56 -24.01
CA GLY A 422 -11.95 -6.66 -24.84
C GLY A 422 -13.06 -7.28 -25.70
N PRO A 423 -12.79 -8.39 -26.38
CA PRO A 423 -13.80 -9.13 -27.12
C PRO A 423 -14.80 -9.81 -26.16
N THR A 424 -16.08 -9.79 -26.53
CA THR A 424 -17.16 -10.51 -25.83
C THR A 424 -17.56 -11.80 -26.58
N LYS A 425 -18.11 -12.78 -25.88
CA LYS A 425 -18.61 -14.04 -26.48
C LYS A 425 -19.82 -13.79 -27.37
N LYS A 426 -20.68 -12.83 -27.01
CA LYS A 426 -21.81 -12.35 -27.79
C LYS A 426 -21.38 -11.03 -28.45
N PRO A 427 -21.06 -11.00 -29.75
CA PRO A 427 -20.51 -9.79 -30.39
C PRO A 427 -21.41 -8.55 -30.32
N ASN A 428 -22.71 -8.76 -30.13
CA ASN A 428 -23.71 -7.69 -30.03
C ASN A 428 -23.98 -7.22 -28.60
N SER A 429 -23.42 -7.85 -27.56
CA SER A 429 -23.55 -7.36 -26.19
C SER A 429 -22.70 -6.10 -25.99
N ASP A 430 -23.18 -5.18 -25.16
CA ASP A 430 -22.40 -4.01 -24.77
C ASP A 430 -21.29 -4.38 -23.78
N ALA A 431 -21.57 -5.29 -22.85
CA ALA A 431 -20.60 -5.85 -21.93
C ALA A 431 -20.98 -7.31 -21.59
N GLU A 432 -20.06 -8.02 -20.95
CA GLU A 432 -20.30 -9.36 -20.41
C GLU A 432 -19.59 -9.58 -19.08
N THR A 433 -20.32 -10.17 -18.14
CA THR A 433 -19.77 -10.70 -16.89
C THR A 433 -19.45 -12.19 -17.04
N SER A 434 -18.20 -12.56 -16.72
CA SER A 434 -17.76 -13.96 -16.72
C SER A 434 -17.89 -14.60 -15.33
N GLU A 435 -18.13 -15.91 -15.31
CA GLU A 435 -18.06 -16.71 -14.08
C GLU A 435 -16.68 -16.57 -13.40
N PRO A 436 -16.63 -16.69 -12.06
CA PRO A 436 -15.39 -16.49 -11.31
C PRO A 436 -14.33 -17.55 -11.67
N VAL A 437 -13.11 -17.08 -11.87
CA VAL A 437 -11.92 -17.93 -12.00
C VAL A 437 -10.90 -17.47 -10.97
N ASN A 438 -10.48 -18.37 -10.08
CA ASN A 438 -9.55 -18.04 -8.99
C ASN A 438 -10.02 -16.82 -8.19
N TYR A 439 -11.30 -16.81 -7.81
CA TYR A 439 -11.98 -15.73 -7.07
C TYR A 439 -12.24 -14.47 -7.90
N TRP A 440 -11.75 -14.35 -9.15
CA TRP A 440 -11.94 -13.16 -9.98
C TRP A 440 -13.15 -13.26 -10.89
N ILE A 441 -14.11 -12.35 -10.70
CA ILE A 441 -15.22 -12.09 -11.63
C ILE A 441 -14.80 -10.96 -12.56
N LYS A 442 -14.77 -11.24 -13.87
CA LYS A 442 -14.36 -10.28 -14.89
C LYS A 442 -15.56 -9.73 -15.64
N ILE A 443 -15.71 -8.41 -15.64
CA ILE A 443 -16.67 -7.67 -16.46
C ILE A 443 -15.91 -7.05 -17.62
N VAL A 444 -16.25 -7.45 -18.85
CA VAL A 444 -15.60 -7.01 -20.08
C VAL A 444 -16.55 -6.12 -20.87
N PHE A 445 -16.18 -4.87 -21.06
CA PHE A 445 -16.86 -3.97 -22.00
C PHE A 445 -16.39 -4.27 -23.42
N ASN A 446 -17.34 -4.44 -24.34
CA ASN A 446 -17.06 -4.88 -25.70
C ASN A 446 -16.28 -3.82 -26.48
N GLN A 447 -15.05 -4.14 -26.87
CA GLN A 447 -14.17 -3.26 -27.62
C GLN A 447 -14.70 -2.87 -29.01
N ASN A 448 -15.59 -3.69 -29.59
CA ASN A 448 -16.14 -3.47 -30.92
C ASN A 448 -17.34 -2.52 -30.92
N LYS A 449 -17.77 -2.03 -29.75
CA LYS A 449 -18.88 -1.08 -29.64
C LYS A 449 -18.39 0.34 -29.85
N ASP A 450 -19.19 1.11 -30.57
CA ASP A 450 -19.03 2.56 -30.64
C ASP A 450 -19.53 3.18 -29.33
N TRP A 451 -18.64 3.21 -28.34
CA TRP A 451 -18.92 3.86 -27.05
C TRP A 451 -19.07 5.36 -27.20
N ALA A 452 -18.43 6.00 -28.19
CA ALA A 452 -18.46 7.44 -28.38
C ALA A 452 -19.88 7.94 -28.71
N SER A 453 -20.62 7.22 -29.55
CA SER A 453 -22.01 7.55 -29.91
C SER A 453 -23.08 7.00 -28.96
N LYS A 454 -22.71 6.20 -27.96
CA LYS A 454 -23.66 5.64 -26.98
C LYS A 454 -23.91 6.63 -25.82
N PRO A 455 -25.16 6.94 -25.45
CA PRO A 455 -25.43 7.90 -24.38
C PRO A 455 -24.86 7.48 -23.01
N LYS A 456 -24.34 8.43 -22.23
CA LYS A 456 -23.77 8.18 -20.89
C LYS A 456 -24.72 7.49 -19.94
N VAL A 457 -26.02 7.81 -20.00
CA VAL A 457 -27.04 7.19 -19.13
C VAL A 457 -27.24 5.70 -19.45
N ILE A 458 -27.13 5.31 -20.73
CA ILE A 458 -27.16 3.91 -21.16
C ILE A 458 -25.92 3.18 -20.64
N ILE A 459 -24.74 3.77 -20.84
CA ILE A 459 -23.47 3.18 -20.38
C ILE A 459 -23.48 3.00 -18.85
N ALA A 460 -23.94 3.99 -18.08
CA ALA A 460 -24.11 3.87 -16.63
C ALA A 460 -25.07 2.71 -16.28
N GLY A 461 -26.18 2.57 -17.00
CA GLY A 461 -27.09 1.44 -16.88
C GLY A 461 -26.39 0.10 -17.12
N THR A 462 -25.52 0.03 -18.14
CA THR A 462 -24.69 -1.16 -18.43
C THR A 462 -23.75 -1.49 -17.26
N PHE A 463 -23.06 -0.51 -16.66
CA PHE A 463 -22.22 -0.75 -15.49
C PHE A 463 -22.99 -1.40 -14.33
N MET A 464 -24.15 -0.85 -13.98
CA MET A 464 -24.98 -1.41 -12.91
C MET A 464 -25.54 -2.78 -13.29
N HIS A 465 -25.92 -2.99 -14.56
CA HIS A 465 -26.38 -4.28 -15.05
C HIS A 465 -25.33 -5.38 -14.87
N GLU A 466 -24.10 -5.14 -15.32
CA GLU A 466 -23.00 -6.11 -15.17
C GLU A 466 -22.59 -6.29 -13.70
N LEU A 467 -22.62 -5.23 -12.89
CA LEU A 467 -22.35 -5.33 -11.46
C LEU A 467 -23.38 -6.24 -10.75
N ILE A 468 -24.65 -6.21 -11.17
CA ILE A 468 -25.67 -7.13 -10.63
C ILE A 468 -25.41 -8.57 -11.09
N HIS A 469 -24.97 -8.79 -12.33
CA HIS A 469 -24.51 -10.13 -12.77
C HIS A 469 -23.37 -10.64 -11.89
N ALA A 470 -22.39 -9.78 -11.59
CA ALA A 470 -21.30 -10.12 -10.70
C ALA A 470 -21.78 -10.46 -9.28
N GLU A 471 -22.74 -9.71 -8.72
CA GLU A 471 -23.30 -10.00 -7.39
C GLU A 471 -24.04 -11.34 -7.37
N ILE A 472 -24.79 -11.65 -8.43
CA ILE A 472 -25.42 -12.95 -8.60
C ILE A 472 -24.35 -14.05 -8.58
N LEU A 473 -23.28 -13.91 -9.36
CA LEU A 473 -22.19 -14.90 -9.42
C LEU A 473 -21.45 -15.04 -8.08
N ARG A 474 -21.23 -13.95 -7.36
CA ARG A 474 -20.62 -13.96 -6.02
C ARG A 474 -21.50 -14.73 -5.02
N GLN A 475 -22.82 -14.52 -5.05
CA GLN A 475 -23.76 -15.27 -4.20
C GLN A 475 -23.73 -16.78 -4.51
N LEU A 476 -23.58 -17.15 -5.78
CA LEU A 476 -23.44 -18.56 -6.19
C LEU A 476 -22.11 -19.14 -5.71
N LEU A 477 -21.02 -18.39 -5.88
CA LEU A 477 -19.68 -18.78 -5.43
C LEU A 477 -19.62 -18.96 -3.91
N ALA A 478 -20.29 -18.10 -3.13
CA ALA A 478 -20.32 -18.20 -1.68
C ALA A 478 -20.88 -19.54 -1.17
N VAL A 479 -21.74 -20.18 -1.96
CA VAL A 479 -22.38 -21.46 -1.62
C VAL A 479 -21.62 -22.65 -2.20
N ALA A 480 -21.02 -22.50 -3.38
CA ALA A 480 -20.40 -23.58 -4.11
C ALA A 480 -18.97 -23.23 -4.53
N ASN A 481 -18.14 -22.85 -3.56
CA ASN A 481 -16.76 -22.48 -3.83
C ASN A 481 -15.85 -23.72 -3.93
N THR A 482 -15.14 -23.88 -5.04
CA THR A 482 -13.95 -24.73 -5.13
C THR A 482 -12.78 -23.90 -5.64
N ASN A 483 -11.89 -23.50 -4.71
CA ASN A 483 -10.69 -22.71 -5.00
C ASN A 483 -10.99 -21.46 -5.85
N GLY A 484 -12.08 -20.75 -5.54
CA GLY A 484 -12.48 -19.53 -6.23
C GLY A 484 -13.21 -19.74 -7.55
N ASN A 485 -13.67 -20.96 -7.83
CA ASN A 485 -14.52 -21.29 -8.97
C ASN A 485 -15.87 -21.84 -8.45
N ILE A 486 -16.94 -21.74 -9.26
CA ILE A 486 -18.24 -22.31 -8.90
C ILE A 486 -18.23 -23.82 -9.18
N ASP A 487 -18.43 -24.63 -8.14
CA ASP A 487 -18.68 -26.07 -8.27
C ASP A 487 -20.16 -26.36 -8.48
N TYR A 488 -20.51 -26.71 -9.71
CA TYR A 488 -21.88 -26.99 -10.08
C TYR A 488 -22.48 -28.22 -9.39
N VAL A 489 -21.67 -29.20 -8.97
CA VAL A 489 -22.18 -30.37 -8.26
C VAL A 489 -22.69 -29.95 -6.89
N THR A 490 -21.86 -29.21 -6.14
CA THR A 490 -22.25 -28.62 -4.85
C THR A 490 -23.46 -27.69 -4.99
N LEU A 491 -23.49 -26.85 -6.03
CA LEU A 491 -24.62 -25.94 -6.26
C LEU A 491 -25.93 -26.69 -6.54
N LEU A 492 -25.86 -27.78 -7.31
CA LEU A 492 -27.01 -28.64 -7.62
C LEU A 492 -27.52 -29.36 -6.37
N GLU A 493 -26.63 -29.90 -5.55
CA GLU A 493 -26.98 -30.51 -4.27
C GLU A 493 -27.63 -29.49 -3.33
N TYR A 494 -27.06 -28.29 -3.26
CA TYR A 494 -27.60 -27.20 -2.46
C TYR A 494 -29.04 -26.85 -2.87
N ALA A 495 -29.31 -26.67 -4.17
CA ALA A 495 -30.65 -26.36 -4.68
C ALA A 495 -31.67 -27.48 -4.41
N LYS A 496 -31.27 -28.76 -4.54
CA LYS A 496 -32.15 -29.92 -4.24
C LYS A 496 -32.56 -29.96 -2.76
N ASN A 497 -31.63 -29.63 -1.87
CA ASN A 497 -31.82 -29.69 -0.43
C ASN A 497 -32.51 -28.43 0.13
N HIS A 498 -32.40 -27.29 -0.54
CA HIS A 498 -32.95 -26.00 -0.11
C HIS A 498 -34.03 -25.49 -1.07
N LYS A 499 -35.16 -26.21 -1.11
CA LYS A 499 -36.29 -26.04 -2.07
C LYS A 499 -36.90 -24.63 -2.19
N HIS A 500 -36.52 -23.66 -1.36
CA HIS A 500 -37.09 -22.31 -1.33
C HIS A 500 -36.12 -21.17 -1.67
N ILE A 501 -34.91 -21.44 -2.15
CA ILE A 501 -33.98 -20.35 -2.50
C ILE A 501 -34.07 -20.06 -4.00
N GLU A 502 -34.83 -19.03 -4.32
CA GLU A 502 -35.23 -18.61 -5.66
C GLU A 502 -34.06 -18.51 -6.65
N LEU A 503 -32.94 -17.89 -6.25
CA LEU A 503 -31.75 -17.73 -7.08
C LEU A 503 -31.14 -19.08 -7.50
N PHE A 504 -30.91 -19.98 -6.55
CA PHE A 504 -30.27 -21.28 -6.83
C PHE A 504 -31.19 -22.20 -7.62
N ASN A 505 -32.49 -22.19 -7.31
CA ASN A 505 -33.50 -22.92 -8.07
C ASN A 505 -33.59 -22.41 -9.51
N ALA A 506 -33.54 -21.08 -9.70
CA ALA A 506 -33.53 -20.48 -11.03
C ALA A 506 -32.25 -20.85 -11.81
N TYR A 507 -31.07 -20.78 -11.18
CA TYR A 507 -29.79 -21.16 -11.78
C TYR A 507 -29.78 -22.62 -12.25
N VAL A 508 -30.18 -23.55 -11.37
CA VAL A 508 -30.19 -24.98 -11.70
C VAL A 508 -31.20 -25.28 -12.82
N LYS A 509 -32.37 -24.63 -12.80
CA LYS A 509 -33.38 -24.77 -13.86
C LYS A 509 -32.87 -24.23 -15.20
N ALA A 510 -32.09 -23.14 -15.18
CA ALA A 510 -31.51 -22.50 -16.34
C ALA A 510 -30.58 -23.39 -17.16
N LYS A 511 -29.70 -24.15 -16.47
CA LYS A 511 -28.76 -25.09 -17.10
C LYS A 511 -29.45 -26.18 -17.93
N THR A 512 -30.75 -26.40 -17.74
CA THR A 512 -31.50 -27.40 -18.50
C THR A 512 -32.28 -26.86 -19.70
N ASN A 513 -32.54 -25.53 -19.84
CA ASN A 513 -33.23 -24.95 -21.02
C ASN A 513 -33.43 -23.41 -21.02
N ASP A 514 -32.84 -22.61 -20.11
CA ASP A 514 -33.10 -21.15 -20.03
C ASP A 514 -31.78 -20.38 -19.87
N ALA A 515 -31.10 -20.11 -20.99
CA ALA A 515 -29.81 -19.42 -21.03
C ALA A 515 -29.86 -17.96 -20.52
N ASP A 516 -31.06 -17.41 -20.25
CA ASP A 516 -31.27 -16.01 -19.84
C ASP A 516 -31.75 -15.86 -18.39
N PHE A 517 -31.62 -16.90 -17.54
CA PHE A 517 -32.15 -16.85 -16.17
C PHE A 517 -31.64 -15.66 -15.33
N GLN A 518 -30.39 -15.23 -15.51
CA GLN A 518 -29.86 -14.06 -14.81
C GLN A 518 -30.64 -12.81 -15.19
N HIS A 519 -30.98 -12.65 -16.48
CA HIS A 519 -31.84 -11.56 -16.94
C HIS A 519 -33.27 -11.69 -16.41
N GLN A 520 -33.82 -12.92 -16.32
CA GLN A 520 -35.16 -13.13 -15.72
C GLN A 520 -35.19 -12.72 -14.25
N TYR A 521 -34.22 -13.19 -13.47
CA TYR A 521 -34.07 -12.86 -12.05
C TYR A 521 -33.81 -11.36 -11.86
N MET A 522 -32.97 -10.77 -12.71
CA MET A 522 -32.68 -9.34 -12.69
C MET A 522 -33.92 -8.49 -13.00
N ALA A 523 -34.69 -8.87 -14.01
CA ALA A 523 -35.91 -8.18 -14.38
C ALA A 523 -36.98 -8.22 -13.28
N GLU A 524 -37.04 -9.31 -12.52
CA GLU A 524 -37.98 -9.43 -11.40
C GLU A 524 -37.54 -8.63 -10.17
N LYS A 525 -36.24 -8.63 -9.83
CA LYS A 525 -35.75 -8.10 -8.55
C LYS A 525 -35.03 -6.76 -8.62
N TYR A 526 -34.41 -6.40 -9.74
CA TYR A 526 -33.40 -5.34 -9.80
C TYR A 526 -33.73 -4.17 -10.73
N VAL A 527 -34.85 -4.17 -11.46
CA VAL A 527 -35.25 -3.01 -12.29
C VAL A 527 -35.31 -1.73 -11.46
N THR A 528 -35.96 -1.79 -10.30
CA THR A 528 -36.02 -0.65 -9.35
C THR A 528 -34.64 -0.25 -8.84
N THR A 529 -33.74 -1.21 -8.61
CA THR A 529 -32.35 -0.94 -8.20
C THR A 529 -31.61 -0.16 -9.28
N ILE A 530 -31.71 -0.56 -10.55
CA ILE A 530 -31.10 0.13 -11.68
C ILE A 530 -31.67 1.55 -11.83
N VAL A 531 -33.01 1.70 -11.76
CA VAL A 531 -33.67 3.00 -11.84
C VAL A 531 -33.21 3.94 -10.73
N ASN A 532 -33.19 3.47 -9.48
CA ASN A 532 -32.76 4.28 -8.34
C ASN A 532 -31.29 4.68 -8.46
N PHE A 533 -30.44 3.78 -8.95
CA PHE A 533 -29.05 4.10 -9.25
C PHE A 533 -28.92 5.21 -10.30
N LEU A 534 -29.63 5.09 -11.42
CA LEU A 534 -29.57 6.12 -12.47
C LEU A 534 -30.08 7.47 -11.97
N LYS A 535 -31.12 7.48 -11.13
CA LYS A 535 -31.60 8.69 -10.45
C LYS A 535 -30.57 9.28 -9.49
N GLN A 536 -29.81 8.46 -8.77
CA GLN A 536 -28.73 8.97 -7.91
C GLN A 536 -27.61 9.63 -8.73
N VAL A 537 -27.27 9.06 -9.89
CA VAL A 537 -26.17 9.57 -10.72
C VAL A 537 -26.57 10.83 -11.51
N TYR A 538 -27.82 10.92 -11.96
CA TYR A 538 -28.27 11.96 -12.90
C TYR A 538 -29.37 12.87 -12.34
N GLY A 539 -29.87 12.62 -11.13
CA GLY A 539 -30.84 13.48 -10.44
C GLY A 539 -32.13 13.69 -11.24
N THR A 540 -32.39 14.96 -11.59
CA THR A 540 -33.56 15.39 -12.36
C THR A 540 -33.24 15.63 -13.85
N GLN A 541 -32.06 15.23 -14.32
CA GLN A 541 -31.65 15.42 -15.72
C GLN A 541 -32.54 14.62 -16.68
N TYR A 542 -33.04 13.47 -16.25
CA TYR A 542 -33.97 12.64 -17.01
C TYR A 542 -35.25 12.38 -16.20
N THR A 543 -36.33 12.05 -16.87
CA THR A 543 -37.62 11.71 -16.26
C THR A 543 -37.63 10.28 -15.73
N ASP A 544 -38.56 9.97 -14.82
CA ASP A 544 -38.80 8.62 -14.30
C ASP A 544 -39.06 7.58 -15.41
N VAL A 545 -39.76 8.00 -16.47
CA VAL A 545 -40.04 7.15 -17.63
C VAL A 545 -38.74 6.87 -18.38
N GLU A 546 -37.87 7.85 -18.56
CA GLU A 546 -36.57 7.65 -19.21
C GLU A 546 -35.66 6.74 -18.39
N TYR A 547 -35.57 6.92 -17.07
CA TYR A 547 -34.78 6.01 -16.22
C TYR A 547 -35.28 4.57 -16.27
N LYS A 548 -36.61 4.36 -16.21
CA LYS A 548 -37.21 3.02 -16.39
C LYS A 548 -36.97 2.49 -17.80
N THR A 549 -37.02 3.36 -18.81
CA THR A 549 -36.71 3.02 -20.19
C THR A 549 -35.30 2.48 -20.32
N VAL A 550 -34.30 3.15 -19.73
CA VAL A 550 -32.91 2.67 -19.73
C VAL A 550 -32.80 1.30 -19.06
N ALA A 551 -33.40 1.11 -17.89
CA ALA A 551 -33.34 -0.17 -17.16
C ALA A 551 -33.91 -1.34 -17.97
N TRP A 552 -35.04 -1.13 -18.65
CA TRP A 552 -35.66 -2.16 -19.47
C TRP A 552 -34.97 -2.36 -20.81
N MET A 553 -34.76 -1.30 -21.57
CA MET A 553 -34.38 -1.37 -22.98
C MET A 553 -32.92 -1.74 -23.20
N SER A 554 -32.05 -1.49 -22.23
CA SER A 554 -30.61 -1.77 -22.38
C SER A 554 -30.32 -3.28 -22.44
N SER A 555 -31.06 -4.12 -21.71
CA SER A 555 -30.77 -5.56 -21.65
C SER A 555 -31.88 -6.46 -21.06
N LEU A 556 -32.95 -5.90 -20.48
CA LEU A 556 -34.01 -6.69 -19.81
C LEU A 556 -35.30 -6.81 -20.62
N LYS A 557 -35.35 -6.19 -21.80
CA LYS A 557 -36.45 -6.31 -22.76
C LYS A 557 -36.60 -7.77 -23.21
N GLY A 558 -37.84 -8.25 -23.22
CA GLY A 558 -38.19 -9.61 -23.67
C GLY A 558 -38.13 -10.67 -22.56
N THR A 559 -37.67 -10.30 -21.35
CA THR A 559 -37.82 -11.14 -20.15
C THR A 559 -39.30 -11.37 -19.82
N ARG A 560 -39.58 -12.35 -18.96
CA ARG A 560 -40.94 -12.67 -18.51
C ARG A 560 -41.58 -11.49 -17.79
N ALA A 561 -40.84 -10.83 -16.90
CA ALA A 561 -41.32 -9.64 -16.22
C ALA A 561 -41.65 -8.51 -17.21
N TRP A 562 -40.81 -8.30 -18.23
CA TRP A 562 -41.12 -7.36 -19.32
C TRP A 562 -42.39 -7.75 -20.08
N ASN A 563 -42.54 -9.03 -20.45
CA ASN A 563 -43.69 -9.50 -21.24
C ASN A 563 -45.01 -9.40 -20.48
N LEU A 564 -44.97 -9.41 -19.14
CA LEU A 564 -46.10 -9.21 -18.25
C LEU A 564 -46.51 -7.73 -18.09
N LEU A 565 -45.69 -6.77 -18.54
CA LEU A 565 -46.06 -5.36 -18.54
C LEU A 565 -47.25 -5.10 -19.48
N PRO A 566 -48.14 -4.15 -19.13
CA PRO A 566 -49.18 -3.69 -20.05
C PRO A 566 -48.60 -3.28 -21.40
N GLN A 567 -49.33 -3.53 -22.49
CA GLN A 567 -48.85 -3.17 -23.83
C GLN A 567 -48.56 -1.67 -23.95
N SER A 568 -49.39 -0.82 -23.34
CA SER A 568 -49.19 0.63 -23.28
C SER A 568 -47.87 1.03 -22.61
N GLU A 569 -47.43 0.32 -21.56
CA GLU A 569 -46.14 0.59 -20.92
C GLU A 569 -44.97 0.17 -21.81
N LYS A 570 -45.07 -1.01 -22.44
CA LYS A 570 -44.03 -1.48 -23.38
C LYS A 570 -43.87 -0.50 -24.54
N ASP A 571 -44.98 -0.04 -25.11
CA ASP A 571 -44.98 0.93 -26.20
C ASP A 571 -44.40 2.28 -25.74
N LEU A 572 -44.74 2.73 -24.52
CA LEU A 572 -44.18 3.95 -23.93
C LEU A 572 -42.64 3.87 -23.83
N TYR A 573 -42.09 2.79 -23.28
CA TYR A 573 -40.64 2.65 -23.13
C TYR A 573 -39.93 2.48 -24.49
N ILE A 574 -40.50 1.71 -25.42
CA ILE A 574 -39.95 1.56 -26.78
C ILE A 574 -39.91 2.92 -27.50
N ASN A 575 -41.01 3.68 -27.46
CA ASN A 575 -41.10 4.98 -28.10
C ASN A 575 -40.17 6.01 -27.44
N THR A 576 -40.10 6.00 -26.11
CA THR A 576 -39.18 6.86 -25.34
C THR A 576 -37.73 6.57 -25.73
N PHE A 577 -37.34 5.29 -25.82
CA PHE A 577 -35.99 4.91 -26.23
C PHE A 577 -35.69 5.38 -27.65
N ASN A 578 -36.54 5.05 -28.62
CA ASN A 578 -36.30 5.41 -30.02
C ASN A 578 -36.26 6.93 -30.26
N THR A 579 -37.07 7.69 -29.52
CA THR A 579 -37.13 9.16 -29.65
C THR A 579 -35.98 9.84 -28.91
N ASN A 580 -35.67 9.38 -27.70
CA ASN A 580 -34.77 10.10 -26.81
C ASN A 580 -33.31 9.64 -26.88
N TYR A 581 -33.02 8.49 -27.49
CA TYR A 581 -31.67 7.93 -27.54
C TYR A 581 -30.62 8.93 -28.06
N TRP A 582 -30.97 9.68 -29.12
CA TRP A 582 -30.05 10.62 -29.77
C TRP A 582 -29.98 12.00 -29.12
N ILE A 583 -30.85 12.29 -28.14
CA ILE A 583 -30.85 13.56 -27.39
C ILE A 583 -30.27 13.40 -25.98
N TRP A 584 -30.19 12.16 -25.47
CA TRP A 584 -29.47 11.90 -24.23
C TRP A 584 -27.99 12.23 -24.38
N GLU A 585 -27.40 12.67 -23.27
CA GLU A 585 -26.02 13.13 -23.24
C GLU A 585 -25.09 12.04 -23.75
N LEU A 586 -24.31 12.36 -24.79
CA LEU A 586 -23.30 11.47 -25.36
C LEU A 586 -22.13 11.29 -24.42
#